data_AF-A0A4Z0R6Y5-F1
#
_entry.id   AF-A0A4Z0R6Y5-F1
#
_cell.length_a   1.000
_cell.length_b   1.000
_cell.length_c   1.000
_cell.angle_alpha   90.00
_cell.angle_beta   90.00
_cell.angle_gamma   90.00
#
_symmetry.space_group_name_H-M   'P 1'
#
loop_
_entity.id
_entity.type
_entity.pdbx_description
1 polymer ?
#
loop_
_entity_poly.entity_id
_entity_poly.type
_entity_poly.pdbx_seq_one_letter_code
_entity_poly.pdbx_strand_id
1 'polypeptide(L)'
;MAVRMGFVIITSRCIDCDACMVACRAENNVPLRSTRNWVKSSGVLGQFPKVRELFQPGNCMHCDNPPCVSVCPTGASQKRSDGIVIIENSKCIGCKYCIVACPYDARFANPETGKADKCTLCLHRLEQGLEPACVQTCLGKARQAGDLNDPNSIVSKLIAKYPTRGLLIHVGTGPNIYYIDEAVPEIPEGK
;
A
#
# COMPACT_ATOMS: atom_id res chain seq x y z
N MET A 1 12.04 19.52 1.61
CA MET A 1 12.26 18.37 0.70
C MET A 1 11.02 18.20 -0.17
N ALA A 2 11.12 17.59 -1.35
CA ALA A 2 9.93 17.30 -2.16
C ALA A 2 9.01 16.30 -1.44
N VAL A 3 7.69 16.41 -1.61
CA VAL A 3 6.71 15.49 -1.01
C VAL A 3 6.99 14.06 -1.45
N ARG A 4 6.93 13.10 -0.53
CA ARG A 4 7.09 11.66 -0.82
C ARG A 4 6.05 10.86 -0.05
N MET A 5 4.95 10.55 -0.70
CA MET A 5 3.85 9.80 -0.10
C MET A 5 4.20 8.33 0.13
N GLY A 6 3.80 7.80 1.28
CA GLY A 6 3.98 6.39 1.61
C GLY A 6 3.04 5.91 2.69
N PHE A 7 3.23 4.65 3.10
CA PHE A 7 2.49 4.04 4.20
C PHE A 7 3.42 3.58 5.33
N VAL A 8 2.86 3.58 6.54
CA VAL A 8 3.34 2.75 7.65
C VAL A 8 2.24 1.74 8.00
N ILE A 9 2.61 0.48 8.15
CA ILE A 9 1.72 -0.61 8.52
C ILE A 9 2.19 -1.22 9.85
N ILE A 10 1.39 -1.05 10.89
CA ILE A 10 1.60 -1.63 12.22
C ILE A 10 0.93 -3.01 12.23
N THR A 11 1.70 -4.07 11.97
CA THR A 11 1.16 -5.43 11.81
C THR A 11 0.58 -5.98 13.11
N SER A 12 1.17 -5.61 14.26
CA SER A 12 0.69 -5.97 15.60
C SER A 12 -0.73 -5.46 15.94
N ARG A 13 -1.23 -4.49 15.18
CA ARG A 13 -2.58 -3.92 15.33
C ARG A 13 -3.58 -4.43 14.29
N CYS A 14 -3.14 -5.24 13.33
CA CYS A 14 -4.04 -5.83 12.34
C CYS A 14 -4.73 -7.07 12.93
N ILE A 15 -6.04 -7.16 12.73
CA ILE A 15 -6.88 -8.28 13.20
C ILE A 15 -7.59 -8.99 12.05
N ASP A 16 -7.14 -8.78 10.81
CA ASP A 16 -7.68 -9.42 9.60
C ASP A 16 -9.21 -9.27 9.40
N CYS A 17 -9.75 -8.08 9.68
CA CYS A 17 -11.18 -7.82 9.56
C CYS A 17 -11.64 -7.44 8.15
N ASP A 18 -10.74 -7.37 7.17
CA ASP A 18 -10.97 -7.00 5.77
C ASP A 18 -11.69 -5.67 5.47
N ALA A 19 -11.99 -4.86 6.49
CA ALA A 19 -12.63 -3.54 6.33
C ALA A 19 -11.86 -2.65 5.35
N CYS A 20 -10.51 -2.68 5.42
CA CYS A 20 -9.66 -1.92 4.52
C CYS A 20 -9.79 -2.35 3.04
N MET A 21 -10.08 -3.63 2.78
CA MET A 21 -10.28 -4.17 1.43
C MET A 21 -11.65 -3.79 0.89
N VAL A 22 -12.69 -3.93 1.71
CA VAL A 22 -14.06 -3.53 1.36
C VAL A 22 -14.15 -2.02 1.08
N ALA A 23 -13.59 -1.19 1.96
CA ALA A 23 -13.58 0.26 1.76
C ALA A 23 -12.81 0.67 0.50
N CYS A 24 -11.66 0.03 0.23
CA CYS A 24 -10.91 0.32 -0.99
C CYS A 24 -11.70 -0.03 -2.25
N ARG A 25 -12.44 -1.15 -2.23
CA ARG A 25 -13.30 -1.54 -3.36
C ARG A 25 -14.43 -0.54 -3.58
N ALA A 26 -15.17 -0.22 -2.53
CA ALA A 26 -16.30 0.71 -2.58
C ALA A 26 -15.85 2.10 -3.06
N GLU A 27 -14.77 2.63 -2.50
CA GLU A 27 -14.24 3.96 -2.83
C GLU A 27 -13.76 4.07 -4.28
N ASN A 28 -13.15 3.00 -4.81
CA ASN A 28 -12.43 3.06 -6.09
C ASN A 28 -13.15 2.30 -7.22
N ASN A 29 -14.40 1.86 -7.00
CA ASN A 29 -15.16 1.05 -7.94
C ASN A 29 -14.38 -0.17 -8.45
N VAL A 30 -13.70 -0.88 -7.55
CA VAL A 30 -12.90 -2.04 -7.92
C VAL A 30 -13.83 -3.21 -8.24
N PRO A 31 -13.71 -3.86 -9.41
CA PRO A 31 -14.58 -4.97 -9.79
C PRO A 31 -14.60 -6.12 -8.78
N LEU A 32 -15.70 -6.86 -8.76
CA LEU A 32 -15.83 -8.07 -7.96
C LEU A 32 -14.69 -9.04 -8.27
N ARG A 33 -14.26 -9.79 -7.25
CA ARG A 33 -13.12 -10.72 -7.30
C ARG A 33 -11.75 -10.08 -7.55
N SER A 34 -11.64 -8.75 -7.62
CA SER A 34 -10.36 -8.03 -7.70
C SER A 34 -10.13 -7.17 -6.46
N THR A 35 -8.88 -6.94 -6.04
CA THR A 35 -8.57 -6.08 -4.88
C THR A 35 -7.32 -5.24 -5.15
N ARG A 36 -7.26 -4.03 -4.56
CA ARG A 36 -6.08 -3.14 -4.65
C ARG A 36 -5.15 -3.25 -3.44
N ASN A 37 -5.60 -3.95 -2.40
CA ASN A 37 -4.90 -4.23 -1.16
C ASN A 37 -5.27 -5.65 -0.69
N TRP A 38 -4.53 -6.15 0.29
CA TRP A 38 -4.69 -7.49 0.86
C TRP A 38 -4.32 -7.50 2.34
N VAL A 39 -4.66 -8.61 3.00
CA VAL A 39 -4.09 -9.05 4.27
C VAL A 39 -3.65 -10.50 4.08
N LYS A 40 -2.38 -10.79 4.40
CA LYS A 40 -1.82 -12.15 4.33
C LYS A 40 -1.63 -12.68 5.74
N SER A 41 -2.19 -13.84 6.05
CA SER A 41 -1.94 -14.53 7.31
C SER A 41 -0.64 -15.34 7.25
N SER A 42 0.08 -15.44 8.37
CA SER A 42 1.19 -16.37 8.57
C SER A 42 0.75 -17.83 8.77
N GLY A 43 -0.55 -18.05 8.95
CA GLY A 43 -1.09 -19.25 9.59
C GLY A 43 -0.76 -19.31 11.08
N VAL A 44 -1.19 -20.39 11.73
CA VAL A 44 -0.90 -20.64 13.14
C VAL A 44 0.59 -20.93 13.33
N LEU A 45 1.24 -20.11 14.14
CA LEU A 45 2.61 -20.26 14.57
C LEU A 45 2.66 -20.80 16.00
N GLY A 46 3.67 -21.62 16.27
CA GLY A 46 3.89 -22.20 17.60
C GLY A 46 3.07 -23.47 17.84
N GLN A 47 3.00 -23.87 19.11
CA GLN A 47 2.28 -25.06 19.57
C GLN A 47 1.53 -24.72 20.87
N PHE A 48 0.41 -25.40 21.12
CA PHE A 48 -0.37 -25.20 22.34
C PHE A 48 0.51 -25.37 23.60
N PRO A 49 0.39 -24.49 24.62
CA PRO A 49 -0.58 -23.39 24.78
C PRO A 49 -0.14 -22.04 24.21
N LYS A 50 1.02 -21.97 23.54
CA LYS A 50 1.61 -20.72 23.01
C LYS A 50 1.49 -20.67 21.50
N VAL A 51 0.27 -20.41 21.04
CA VAL A 51 -0.03 -20.21 19.61
C VAL A 51 -0.27 -18.74 19.30
N ARG A 52 0.10 -18.33 18.10
CA ARG A 52 -0.20 -16.99 17.58
C ARG A 52 -0.34 -17.02 16.07
N GLU A 53 -1.01 -16.03 15.52
CA GLU A 53 -1.11 -15.80 14.08
C GLU A 53 -0.72 -14.34 13.83
N LEU A 54 -0.02 -14.09 12.73
CA LEU A 54 0.42 -12.76 12.34
C LEU A 54 -0.22 -12.39 11.02
N PHE A 55 -0.63 -11.12 10.92
CA PHE A 55 -1.28 -10.59 9.73
C PHE A 55 -0.41 -9.53 9.09
N GLN A 56 -0.21 -9.64 7.78
CA GLN A 56 0.56 -8.70 6.98
C GLN A 56 -0.33 -8.04 5.93
N PRO A 57 -0.92 -6.88 6.25
CA PRO A 57 -1.58 -6.03 5.27
C PRO A 57 -0.61 -5.56 4.19
N GLY A 58 -1.08 -5.39 2.97
CA GLY A 58 -0.28 -4.77 1.91
C GLY A 58 -1.15 -4.14 0.82
N ASN A 59 -0.48 -3.46 -0.09
CA ASN A 59 -1.00 -2.84 -1.31
C ASN A 59 0.16 -2.53 -2.26
N CYS A 60 -0.09 -1.82 -3.36
CA CYS A 60 0.99 -1.27 -4.17
C CYS A 60 1.98 -0.49 -3.30
N MET A 61 3.26 -0.82 -3.41
CA MET A 61 4.31 -0.24 -2.58
C MET A 61 4.70 1.18 -3.01
N HIS A 62 4.15 1.70 -4.11
CA HIS A 62 4.49 3.00 -4.72
C HIS A 62 6.02 3.22 -4.79
N CYS A 63 6.73 2.22 -5.30
CA CYS A 63 8.19 2.11 -5.18
C CYS A 63 8.97 3.28 -5.78
N ASP A 64 10.19 3.48 -5.29
CA ASP A 64 11.06 4.54 -5.75
C ASP A 64 11.65 4.30 -7.14
N ASN A 65 12.06 3.06 -7.39
CA ASN A 65 12.48 2.54 -8.68
C ASN A 65 11.46 1.48 -9.16
N PRO A 66 10.29 1.91 -9.67
CA PRO A 66 9.19 1.00 -9.96
C PRO A 66 9.42 0.26 -11.30
N PRO A 67 9.71 -1.06 -11.30
CA PRO A 67 9.94 -1.81 -12.55
C PRO A 67 8.71 -1.78 -13.46
N CYS A 68 7.52 -1.73 -12.86
CA CYS A 68 6.24 -1.60 -13.54
C CYS A 68 6.05 -0.29 -14.34
N VAL A 69 6.86 0.75 -14.11
CA VAL A 69 6.92 1.95 -14.96
C VAL A 69 7.87 1.72 -16.12
N SER A 70 9.09 1.23 -15.83
CA SER A 70 10.14 1.00 -16.85
C SER A 70 9.72 0.04 -17.96
N VAL A 71 8.89 -0.96 -17.65
CA VAL A 71 8.41 -1.94 -18.65
C VAL A 71 7.18 -1.48 -19.44
N CYS A 72 6.63 -0.29 -19.17
CA CYS A 72 5.38 0.15 -19.81
C CYS A 72 5.65 0.76 -21.19
N PRO A 73 5.25 0.12 -22.30
CA PRO A 73 5.62 0.58 -23.64
C PRO A 73 4.89 1.86 -24.08
N THR A 74 3.74 2.17 -23.48
CA THR A 74 2.91 3.33 -23.85
C THR A 74 3.07 4.53 -22.92
N GLY A 75 3.90 4.40 -21.88
CA GLY A 75 4.01 5.41 -20.83
C GLY A 75 2.74 5.57 -19.98
N ALA A 76 1.84 4.58 -19.96
CA ALA A 76 0.65 4.61 -19.12
C ALA A 76 0.97 4.49 -17.63
N SER A 77 1.94 3.66 -17.26
CA SER A 77 2.41 3.54 -15.88
C SER A 77 3.43 4.64 -15.62
N GLN A 78 3.18 5.50 -14.63
CA GLN A 78 4.01 6.67 -14.35
C GLN A 78 4.23 6.86 -12.85
N LYS A 79 5.33 7.50 -12.45
CA LYS A 79 5.57 7.96 -11.09
C LYS A 79 5.39 9.48 -11.05
N ARG A 80 4.51 9.97 -10.18
CA ARG A 80 4.30 11.41 -9.96
C ARG A 80 5.46 12.00 -9.16
N SER A 81 5.53 13.33 -9.12
CA SER A 81 6.51 14.08 -8.32
C SER A 81 6.40 13.83 -6.81
N ASP A 82 5.20 13.51 -6.33
CA ASP A 82 4.89 13.16 -4.94
C ASP A 82 5.23 11.69 -4.57
N GLY A 83 5.80 10.92 -5.51
CA GLY A 83 6.15 9.52 -5.32
C GLY A 83 5.04 8.51 -5.65
N ILE A 84 3.79 8.96 -5.85
CA ILE A 84 2.68 8.05 -6.15
C ILE A 84 2.82 7.49 -7.57
N VAL A 85 3.05 6.18 -7.67
CA VAL A 85 2.94 5.45 -8.94
C VAL A 85 1.47 5.34 -9.34
N ILE A 86 1.11 5.70 -10.58
CA ILE A 86 -0.25 5.68 -11.16
C ILE A 86 -0.31 4.90 -12.48
N ILE A 87 -1.52 4.66 -12.99
CA ILE A 87 -1.77 4.16 -14.35
C ILE A 87 -2.71 5.15 -15.02
N GLU A 88 -2.29 5.74 -16.12
CA GLU A 88 -3.12 6.56 -16.98
C GLU A 88 -3.94 5.67 -17.91
N ASN A 89 -5.22 5.48 -17.58
CA ASN A 89 -6.08 4.51 -18.26
C ASN A 89 -6.30 4.82 -19.75
N SER A 90 -6.20 6.08 -20.18
CA SER A 90 -6.30 6.47 -21.60
C SER A 90 -5.16 5.89 -22.44
N LYS A 91 -3.97 5.69 -21.86
CA LYS A 91 -2.77 5.17 -22.54
C LYS A 91 -2.57 3.67 -22.33
N CYS A 92 -3.30 3.05 -21.41
CA CYS A 92 -3.12 1.63 -21.09
C CYS A 92 -3.74 0.74 -22.16
N ILE A 93 -2.91 -0.07 -22.82
CA ILE A 93 -3.31 -1.03 -23.87
C ILE A 93 -3.55 -2.45 -23.33
N GLY A 94 -3.51 -2.67 -22.01
CA GLY A 94 -3.80 -3.98 -21.43
C GLY A 94 -2.75 -5.08 -21.69
N CYS A 95 -1.49 -4.72 -22.03
CA CYS A 95 -0.44 -5.69 -22.36
C CYS A 95 0.10 -6.53 -21.18
N LYS A 96 -0.28 -6.20 -19.93
CA LYS A 96 0.05 -6.93 -18.70
C LYS A 96 1.54 -7.00 -18.30
N TYR A 97 2.48 -6.43 -19.04
CA TYR A 97 3.91 -6.41 -18.62
C TYR A 97 4.12 -5.80 -17.24
N CYS A 98 3.43 -4.70 -16.92
CA CYS A 98 3.54 -4.09 -15.61
C CYS A 98 3.01 -4.97 -14.46
N ILE A 99 2.12 -5.93 -14.75
CA ILE A 99 1.63 -6.92 -13.78
C ILE A 99 2.75 -7.92 -13.49
N VAL A 100 3.31 -8.53 -14.54
CA VAL A 100 4.41 -9.52 -14.41
C VAL A 100 5.66 -8.91 -13.77
N ALA A 101 5.98 -7.66 -14.08
CA ALA A 101 7.15 -6.99 -13.53
C ALA A 101 7.00 -6.57 -12.06
N CYS A 102 5.81 -6.63 -11.47
CA CYS A 102 5.59 -6.20 -10.10
C CYS A 102 5.93 -7.36 -9.13
N PRO A 103 6.95 -7.24 -8.26
CA PRO A 103 7.35 -8.34 -7.38
C PRO A 103 6.43 -8.54 -6.17
N TYR A 104 5.32 -7.78 -6.09
CA TYR A 104 4.42 -7.73 -4.94
C TYR A 104 3.01 -8.24 -5.25
N ASP A 105 2.75 -8.68 -6.48
CA ASP A 105 1.40 -9.01 -6.99
C ASP A 105 0.38 -7.87 -6.80
N ALA A 106 0.86 -6.62 -6.81
CA ALA A 106 0.05 -5.45 -6.45
C ALA A 106 -0.73 -4.85 -7.63
N ARG A 107 -0.70 -5.52 -8.79
CA ARG A 107 -1.36 -5.13 -10.04
C ARG A 107 -2.15 -6.31 -10.57
N PHE A 108 -3.32 -6.05 -11.14
CA PHE A 108 -4.14 -7.06 -11.80
C PHE A 108 -4.69 -6.53 -13.11
N ALA A 109 -5.18 -7.41 -13.98
CA ALA A 109 -5.93 -7.01 -15.16
C ALA A 109 -7.38 -6.81 -14.75
N ASN A 110 -7.88 -5.59 -14.84
CA ASN A 110 -9.26 -5.28 -14.55
C ASN A 110 -10.17 -6.07 -15.52
N PRO A 111 -11.07 -6.93 -15.03
CA PRO A 111 -11.84 -7.86 -15.86
C PRO A 111 -12.85 -7.16 -16.77
N GLU A 112 -13.26 -5.93 -16.42
CA GLU A 112 -14.27 -5.17 -17.18
C GLU A 112 -13.62 -4.38 -18.33
N THR A 113 -12.38 -3.91 -18.15
CA THR A 113 -11.70 -3.03 -19.13
C THR A 113 -10.53 -3.68 -19.85
N GLY A 114 -10.02 -4.82 -19.34
CA GLY A 114 -8.78 -5.45 -19.80
C GLY A 114 -7.50 -4.69 -19.45
N LYS A 115 -7.61 -3.49 -18.85
CA LYS A 115 -6.49 -2.63 -18.49
C LYS A 115 -5.89 -3.02 -17.14
N ALA A 116 -4.64 -2.64 -16.91
CA ALA A 116 -4.01 -2.88 -15.62
C ALA A 116 -4.60 -1.94 -14.54
N ASP A 117 -4.78 -2.47 -13.34
CA ASP A 117 -5.33 -1.75 -12.18
C ASP A 117 -4.49 -2.07 -10.92
N LYS A 118 -4.44 -1.13 -9.96
CA LYS A 118 -3.72 -1.21 -8.69
C LYS A 118 -4.14 -0.08 -7.73
N CYS A 119 -3.67 -0.16 -6.48
CA CYS A 119 -3.74 0.96 -5.53
C CYS A 119 -3.15 2.25 -6.11
N THR A 120 -3.83 3.37 -5.85
CA THR A 120 -3.48 4.75 -6.27
C THR A 120 -3.21 5.65 -5.07
N LEU A 121 -3.01 5.08 -3.88
CA LEU A 121 -2.94 5.81 -2.60
C LEU A 121 -4.20 6.68 -2.34
N CYS A 122 -5.34 6.34 -2.98
CA CYS A 122 -6.54 7.17 -3.02
C CYS A 122 -6.25 8.62 -3.39
N LEU A 123 -5.43 8.83 -4.43
CA LEU A 123 -5.03 10.16 -4.90
C LEU A 123 -6.18 11.19 -4.94
N HIS A 124 -7.36 10.78 -5.42
CA HIS A 124 -8.54 11.63 -5.50
C HIS A 124 -9.08 12.13 -4.15
N ARG A 125 -8.81 11.40 -3.06
CA ARG A 125 -9.13 11.81 -1.68
C ARG A 125 -8.05 12.73 -1.13
N LEU A 126 -6.78 12.39 -1.37
CA LEU A 126 -5.64 13.19 -0.90
C LEU A 126 -5.65 14.60 -1.49
N GLU A 127 -6.01 14.74 -2.77
CA GLU A 127 -6.14 16.05 -3.43
C GLU A 127 -7.25 16.93 -2.81
N GLN A 128 -8.13 16.34 -1.99
CA GLN A 128 -9.16 17.03 -1.21
C GLN A 128 -8.81 17.13 0.29
N GLY A 129 -7.59 16.74 0.69
CA GLY A 129 -7.17 16.73 2.09
C GLY A 129 -7.80 15.61 2.93
N LEU A 130 -8.34 14.57 2.30
CA LEU A 130 -8.92 13.41 2.98
C LEU A 130 -7.93 12.25 3.04
N GLU A 131 -8.02 11.45 4.11
CA GLU A 131 -7.23 10.21 4.23
C GLU A 131 -7.65 9.16 3.18
N PRO A 132 -6.74 8.25 2.77
CA PRO A 132 -7.12 7.09 1.97
C PRO A 132 -8.21 6.26 2.66
N ALA A 133 -9.19 5.74 1.91
CA ALA A 133 -10.31 5.00 2.48
C ALA A 133 -9.89 3.79 3.34
N CYS A 134 -8.80 3.13 2.97
CA CYS A 134 -8.25 2.00 3.73
C CYS A 134 -7.58 2.40 5.06
N VAL A 135 -7.14 3.65 5.20
CA VAL A 135 -6.61 4.24 6.44
C VAL A 135 -7.79 4.65 7.33
N GLN A 136 -8.70 5.45 6.79
CA GLN A 136 -9.85 5.99 7.52
C GLN A 136 -10.73 4.89 8.16
N THR A 137 -10.95 3.76 7.46
CA THR A 137 -11.80 2.66 7.97
C THR A 137 -11.09 1.75 8.98
N CYS A 138 -9.76 1.86 9.13
CA CYS A 138 -8.98 0.86 9.85
C CYS A 138 -9.23 0.94 11.36
N LEU A 139 -10.06 0.04 11.89
CA LEU A 139 -10.42 -0.02 13.32
C LEU A 139 -9.20 -0.09 14.25
N GLY A 140 -8.21 -0.93 13.91
CA GLY A 140 -6.97 -1.06 14.69
C GLY A 140 -5.98 0.09 14.47
N LYS A 141 -6.28 1.02 13.54
CA LYS A 141 -5.34 2.04 13.05
C LYS A 141 -4.00 1.44 12.59
N ALA A 142 -4.06 0.22 12.04
CA ALA A 142 -2.90 -0.53 11.59
C ALA A 142 -2.28 0.07 10.32
N ARG A 143 -3.07 0.74 9.47
CA ARG A 143 -2.59 1.41 8.25
C ARG A 143 -2.54 2.90 8.50
N GLN A 144 -1.40 3.52 8.21
CA GLN A 144 -1.18 4.97 8.25
C GLN A 144 -0.60 5.41 6.91
N ALA A 145 -0.96 6.60 6.44
CA ALA A 145 -0.42 7.18 5.21
C ALA A 145 -0.02 8.63 5.45
N GLY A 146 0.96 9.13 4.72
CA GLY A 146 1.40 10.51 4.82
C GLY A 146 2.67 10.79 4.03
N ASP A 147 3.19 12.01 4.16
CA ASP A 147 4.45 12.42 3.55
C ASP A 147 5.65 11.94 4.39
N LEU A 148 6.42 11.01 3.83
CA LEU A 148 7.63 10.43 4.43
C LEU A 148 8.76 11.46 4.62
N ASN A 149 8.67 12.61 3.96
CA ASN A 149 9.66 13.69 4.07
C ASN A 149 9.22 14.83 4.99
N ASP A 150 7.95 14.86 5.44
CA ASP A 150 7.50 15.79 6.48
C ASP A 150 7.73 15.17 7.86
N PRO A 151 8.62 15.71 8.70
CA PRO A 151 8.87 15.18 10.05
C PRO A 151 7.65 15.27 10.97
N ASN A 152 6.65 16.10 10.63
CA ASN A 152 5.41 16.22 11.40
C ASN A 152 4.31 15.25 10.97
N SER A 153 4.50 14.53 9.85
CA SER A 153 3.52 13.55 9.40
C SER A 153 3.46 12.35 10.34
N ILE A 154 2.29 11.71 10.40
CA ILE A 154 2.11 10.51 11.22
C ILE A 154 3.08 9.38 10.86
N VAL A 155 3.36 9.21 9.56
CA VAL A 155 4.26 8.17 9.05
C VAL A 155 5.71 8.42 9.43
N SER A 156 6.19 9.66 9.33
CA SER A 156 7.57 10.02 9.70
C SER A 156 7.81 9.87 11.20
N LYS A 157 6.84 10.28 12.03
CA LYS A 157 6.91 10.10 13.49
C LYS A 157 6.96 8.62 13.88
N LEU A 158 6.18 7.77 13.21
CA LEU A 158 6.19 6.33 13.46
C LEU A 158 7.52 5.68 13.04
N ILE A 159 8.04 6.01 11.86
CA ILE A 159 9.33 5.49 11.37
C ILE A 159 10.49 5.93 12.27
N ALA A 160 10.46 7.16 12.78
CA ALA A 160 11.50 7.66 13.69
C ALA A 160 11.44 6.99 15.08
N LYS A 161 10.25 6.58 15.54
CA LYS A 161 10.03 6.06 16.90
C LYS A 161 10.18 4.54 17.01
N TYR A 162 9.88 3.79 15.96
CA TYR A 162 9.82 2.32 16.01
C TYR A 162 10.73 1.67 14.97
N PRO A 163 11.28 0.47 15.26
CA PRO A 163 11.96 -0.33 14.25
C PRO A 163 11.01 -0.63 13.07
N THR A 164 11.50 -0.42 11.85
CA THR A 164 10.73 -0.70 10.63
C THR A 164 11.47 -1.62 9.68
N ARG A 165 10.70 -2.37 8.88
CA ARG A 165 11.23 -3.13 7.74
C ARG A 165 10.47 -2.83 6.46
N GLY A 166 11.14 -3.01 5.32
CA GLY A 166 10.52 -3.02 3.99
C GLY A 166 10.29 -4.45 3.48
N LEU A 167 9.40 -4.61 2.49
CA LEU A 167 9.21 -5.90 1.81
C LEU A 167 10.10 -6.05 0.59
N LEU A 168 10.73 -7.23 0.46
CA LEU A 168 11.58 -7.60 -0.67
C LEU A 168 12.66 -6.56 -0.98
N ILE A 169 13.28 -6.00 0.06
CA ILE A 169 14.30 -4.94 -0.07
C ILE A 169 15.48 -5.35 -0.98
N HIS A 170 15.82 -6.64 -1.02
CA HIS A 170 16.89 -7.19 -1.85
C HIS A 170 16.64 -7.04 -3.36
N VAL A 171 15.39 -6.79 -3.80
CA VAL A 171 15.03 -6.56 -5.21
C VAL A 171 15.40 -5.15 -5.67
N GLY A 172 15.66 -4.21 -4.74
CA GLY A 172 16.13 -2.86 -5.09
C GLY A 172 15.06 -1.94 -5.69
N THR A 173 13.78 -2.20 -5.44
CA THR A 173 12.68 -1.32 -5.90
C THR A 173 12.53 -0.05 -5.05
N GLY A 174 13.02 -0.06 -3.81
CA GLY A 174 12.78 1.01 -2.83
C GLY A 174 11.29 1.15 -2.47
N PRO A 175 10.67 0.18 -1.79
CA PRO A 175 9.24 0.24 -1.46
C PRO A 175 8.93 1.37 -0.46
N ASN A 176 7.86 2.10 -0.69
CA ASN A 176 7.40 3.20 0.16
C ASN A 176 6.31 2.75 1.15
N ILE A 177 6.44 1.51 1.64
CA ILE A 177 5.67 0.97 2.75
C ILE A 177 6.63 0.42 3.79
N TYR A 178 6.49 0.90 5.01
CA TYR A 178 7.29 0.50 6.17
C TYR A 178 6.43 -0.28 7.15
N TYR A 179 6.91 -1.42 7.60
CA TYR A 179 6.20 -2.31 8.53
C TYR A 179 6.78 -2.20 9.93
N ILE A 180 5.92 -2.00 10.93
CA ILE A 180 6.25 -2.10 12.36
C ILE A 180 5.62 -3.39 12.88
N ASP A 181 6.45 -4.35 13.31
CA ASP A 181 5.98 -5.64 13.83
C ASP A 181 5.81 -5.67 15.35
N GLU A 182 6.43 -4.74 16.04
CA GLU A 182 6.34 -4.63 17.49
C GLU A 182 5.02 -4.00 17.94
N ALA A 183 4.71 -4.13 19.22
CA ALA A 183 3.54 -3.51 19.81
C ALA A 183 3.67 -1.98 19.77
N VAL A 184 2.63 -1.30 19.29
CA VAL A 184 2.52 0.17 19.31
C VAL A 184 1.37 0.54 20.25
N PRO A 185 1.66 0.86 21.54
CA PRO A 185 0.62 1.18 22.51
C PRO A 185 -0.18 2.41 22.12
N GLU A 186 0.52 3.45 21.65
CA GLU A 186 -0.06 4.74 21.29
C GLU A 186 0.46 5.20 19.94
N ILE A 187 -0.45 5.61 19.06
CA ILE A 187 -0.13 6.19 17.76
C ILE A 187 -0.04 7.71 17.97
N PRO A 188 1.10 8.34 17.63
CA PRO A 188 1.25 9.78 17.79
C PRO A 188 0.27 10.52 16.89
N GLU A 189 -0.20 11.68 17.33
CA GLU A 189 -0.90 12.62 16.46
C GLU A 189 0.06 13.14 15.38
N GLY A 190 -0.42 13.26 14.16
CA GLY A 190 0.35 13.73 13.02
C GLY A 190 -0.57 14.23 11.91
N LYS A 191 0.02 15.03 11.02
CA LYS A 191 -0.63 15.38 9.75
C LYS A 191 -0.68 14.19 8.80
#